data_AF-T0GQH0-F1
#
_entry.id   AF-T0GQH0-F1
#
_cell.length_a   1.000
_cell.length_b   1.000
_cell.length_c   1.000
_cell.angle_alpha   90.00
_cell.angle_beta   90.00
_cell.angle_gamma   90.00
#
_symmetry.space_group_name_H-M   'P 1'
#
loop_
_entity.id
_entity.type
_entity.pdbx_description
1 polymer ?
#
loop_
_entity_poly.entity_id
_entity_poly.type
_entity_poly.pdbx_seq_one_letter_code
_entity_poly.pdbx_strand_id
1 'polypeptide(L)'
;MKKPGEIIHLSAKDDRDYLLDYQVIQTETLGKTDILGVQFDNVTQDESVAKIYRLMEEKEKFHHILFLDPIKIMSVRKGKKLHRITEKATMILAEGAGLQWAATRLRKVLKERISPIALMMDLVRLCELRNYSIFMLGGKEDIIEKVYFTLSRHFPGVRIVGRHAGYMNPQRELMVKESIRKTSPNLIFLAMDFPEQEIWIENNTAFFGHSVIIGVGGSLDILSGKVRKAPNFFKLKGLIWFWRILSKPWRLFRFFRMLQFFTLVFFKSLFQKKS
;
A
#
# COMPACT_ATOMS: atom_id res chain seq x y z
N MET A 1 -1.73 33.42 -10.30
CA MET A 1 -2.47 32.26 -10.87
C MET A 1 -1.84 30.97 -10.35
N LYS A 2 -2.57 30.18 -9.56
CA LYS A 2 -2.08 28.94 -8.92
C LYS A 2 -2.00 27.81 -9.95
N LYS A 3 -0.87 27.09 -10.03
CA LYS A 3 -0.72 25.92 -10.90
C LYS A 3 -1.45 24.71 -10.27
N PRO A 4 -2.35 24.03 -10.99
CA PRO A 4 -3.01 22.83 -10.48
C PRO A 4 -2.00 21.67 -10.49
N GLY A 5 -1.46 21.34 -9.31
CA GLY A 5 -0.46 20.28 -9.16
C GLY A 5 0.40 20.35 -7.89
N GLU A 6 0.34 21.44 -7.12
CA GLU A 6 1.08 21.53 -5.86
C GLU A 6 0.61 20.48 -4.85
N ILE A 7 1.55 19.66 -4.39
CA ILE A 7 1.40 18.83 -3.20
C ILE A 7 1.44 19.80 -2.02
N ILE A 8 0.28 20.26 -1.57
CA ILE A 8 0.17 21.08 -0.37
C ILE A 8 0.19 20.12 0.82
N HIS A 9 1.36 19.92 1.43
CA HIS A 9 1.43 19.40 2.80
C HIS A 9 1.18 20.56 3.75
N LEU A 10 0.00 20.58 4.37
CA LEU A 10 -0.26 21.41 5.53
C LEU A 10 0.34 20.69 6.73
N SER A 11 1.54 21.06 7.15
CA SER A 11 1.97 20.78 8.52
C SER A 11 2.86 21.91 9.01
N ALA A 12 2.27 22.78 9.82
CA ALA A 12 2.96 23.81 10.59
C ALA A 12 3.63 23.23 11.85
N LYS A 13 3.86 21.91 11.92
CA LYS A 13 4.46 21.22 13.07
C LYS A 13 5.98 21.09 12.90
N ASP A 14 6.72 21.26 13.99
CA ASP A 14 8.17 20.98 14.03
C ASP A 14 8.40 19.47 13.81
N ASP A 15 9.51 19.09 13.19
CA ASP A 15 9.79 17.70 12.82
C ASP A 15 9.94 16.76 14.04
N ARG A 16 10.31 17.33 15.19
CA ARG A 16 10.34 16.62 16.48
C ARG A 16 8.96 16.22 16.96
N ASP A 17 7.96 17.08 16.79
CA ASP A 17 6.58 16.79 17.20
C ASP A 17 6.01 15.63 16.38
N TYR A 18 6.38 15.56 15.09
CA TYR A 18 5.92 14.51 14.18
C TYR A 18 6.41 13.11 14.56
N LEU A 19 7.66 12.96 15.03
CA LEU A 19 8.19 11.65 15.46
C LEU A 19 7.62 11.21 16.81
N LEU A 20 7.43 12.16 17.74
CA LEU A 20 6.82 11.88 19.03
C LEU A 20 5.38 11.38 18.88
N ASP A 21 4.61 11.97 17.95
CA ASP A 21 3.23 11.56 17.66
C ASP A 21 3.14 10.05 17.36
N TYR A 22 4.07 9.48 16.58
CA TYR A 22 4.06 8.04 16.27
C TYR A 22 4.58 7.14 17.39
N GLN A 23 5.50 7.63 18.21
CA GLN A 23 6.04 6.84 19.32
C GLN A 23 5.00 6.59 20.41
N VAL A 24 4.11 7.55 20.65
CA VAL A 24 3.05 7.47 21.67
C VAL A 24 1.94 6.48 21.28
N ILE A 25 1.74 6.19 19.99
CA ILE A 25 0.71 5.26 19.53
C ILE A 25 1.04 3.83 19.96
N GLN A 26 0.21 3.19 20.79
CA GLN A 26 0.40 1.79 21.17
C GLN A 26 0.05 0.85 20.00
N THR A 27 1.05 0.23 19.38
CA THR A 27 0.84 -0.63 18.20
C THR A 27 0.59 -2.09 18.54
N GLU A 28 0.93 -2.51 19.77
CA GLU A 28 0.80 -3.87 20.29
C GLU A 28 -0.66 -4.27 20.52
N THR A 29 -1.52 -3.27 20.76
CA THR A 29 -2.94 -3.44 21.06
C THR A 29 -3.84 -3.25 19.84
N LEU A 30 -3.26 -3.04 18.65
CA LEU A 30 -4.01 -2.82 17.42
C LEU A 30 -4.79 -4.10 17.04
N GLY A 31 -6.12 -3.97 17.04
CA GLY A 31 -7.02 -5.07 16.73
C GLY A 31 -7.03 -5.45 15.26
N LYS A 32 -7.70 -6.57 14.95
CA LYS A 32 -7.97 -7.03 13.58
C LYS A 32 -9.47 -7.08 13.30
N THR A 33 -9.83 -7.03 12.03
CA THR A 33 -11.21 -7.17 11.54
C THR A 33 -11.26 -8.18 10.40
N ASP A 34 -12.08 -9.23 10.54
CA ASP A 34 -12.25 -10.22 9.49
C ASP A 34 -13.20 -9.70 8.41
N ILE A 35 -12.76 -9.64 7.16
CA ILE A 35 -13.65 -9.40 6.03
C ILE A 35 -13.53 -10.60 5.10
N LEU A 36 -14.62 -11.36 4.95
CA LEU A 36 -14.69 -12.53 4.08
C LEU A 36 -13.62 -13.61 4.33
N GLY A 37 -13.14 -13.78 5.57
CA GLY A 37 -12.11 -14.77 5.89
C GLY A 37 -10.68 -14.24 5.79
N VAL A 38 -10.49 -12.93 5.63
CA VAL A 38 -9.17 -12.26 5.63
C VAL A 38 -9.12 -11.32 6.83
N GLN A 39 -8.05 -11.41 7.62
CA GLN A 39 -7.85 -10.62 8.83
C GLN A 39 -7.11 -9.32 8.52
N PHE A 40 -7.85 -8.22 8.39
CA PHE A 40 -7.28 -6.89 8.19
C PHE A 40 -6.85 -6.29 9.51
N ASP A 41 -5.72 -5.58 9.54
CA ASP A 41 -5.35 -4.73 10.68
C ASP A 41 -6.37 -3.58 10.76
N ASN A 42 -7.04 -3.46 11.91
CA ASN A 42 -8.10 -2.47 12.12
C ASN A 42 -7.50 -1.16 12.64
N VAL A 43 -6.84 -0.45 11.73
CA VAL A 43 -5.96 0.68 12.05
C VAL A 43 -6.36 1.97 11.33
N THR A 44 -5.93 3.10 11.86
CA THR A 44 -5.89 4.38 11.14
C THR A 44 -4.63 4.50 10.27
N GLN A 45 -4.57 5.55 9.45
CA GLN A 45 -3.39 5.94 8.68
C GLN A 45 -2.19 6.16 9.60
N ASP A 46 -2.34 6.93 10.68
CA ASP A 46 -1.26 7.22 11.63
C ASP A 46 -0.83 5.98 12.40
N GLU A 47 -1.78 5.13 12.83
CA GLU A 47 -1.47 3.84 13.46
C GLU A 47 -0.69 2.92 12.50
N SER A 48 -0.98 3.00 11.20
CA SER A 48 -0.24 2.24 10.18
C SER A 48 1.20 2.72 10.05
N VAL A 49 1.42 4.04 10.00
CA VAL A 49 2.77 4.63 9.95
C VAL A 49 3.56 4.27 11.21
N ALA A 50 2.96 4.41 12.40
CA ALA A 50 3.60 4.06 13.66
C ALA A 50 3.98 2.57 13.74
N LYS A 51 3.09 1.67 13.31
CA LYS A 51 3.40 0.24 13.26
C LYS A 51 4.54 -0.06 12.29
N ILE A 52 4.48 0.49 11.07
CA ILE A 52 5.54 0.30 10.07
C ILE A 52 6.87 0.88 10.54
N TYR A 53 6.85 2.01 11.24
CA TYR A 53 8.04 2.58 11.86
C TYR A 53 8.71 1.59 12.82
N ARG A 54 7.96 0.97 13.72
CA ARG A 54 8.49 -0.08 14.63
C ARG A 54 9.01 -1.31 13.88
N LEU A 55 8.29 -1.74 12.84
CA LEU A 55 8.75 -2.84 11.98
C LEU A 55 10.06 -2.51 11.24
N MET A 56 10.34 -1.24 10.96
CA MET A 56 11.64 -0.82 10.40
C MET A 56 12.76 -0.80 11.45
N GLU A 57 12.42 -0.68 12.74
CA GLU A 57 13.37 -0.80 13.85
C GLU A 57 13.72 -2.26 14.15
N GLU A 58 12.80 -3.19 13.90
CA GLU A 58 13.08 -4.63 13.90
C GLU A 58 14.09 -4.96 12.79
N LYS A 59 15.32 -5.36 13.16
CA LYS A 59 16.40 -5.68 12.20
C LYS A 59 16.59 -7.17 11.93
N GLU A 60 15.70 -8.00 12.44
CA GLU A 60 15.88 -9.46 12.47
C GLU A 60 15.28 -10.16 11.24
N LYS A 61 14.23 -9.60 10.65
CA LYS A 61 13.50 -10.22 9.54
C LYS A 61 12.85 -9.19 8.64
N PHE A 62 12.49 -9.60 7.43
CA PHE A 62 11.72 -8.75 6.54
C PHE A 62 10.25 -8.72 7.00
N HIS A 63 9.57 -7.63 6.68
CA HIS A 63 8.15 -7.48 6.97
C HIS A 63 7.38 -7.16 5.70
N HIS A 64 6.24 -7.82 5.50
CA HIS A 64 5.42 -7.61 4.32
C HIS A 64 4.09 -6.93 4.68
N ILE A 65 3.89 -5.74 4.12
CA ILE A 65 2.67 -4.94 4.28
C ILE A 65 1.82 -5.08 3.01
N LEU A 66 0.70 -5.79 3.14
CA LEU A 66 -0.17 -6.14 2.04
C LEU A 66 -1.38 -5.20 1.97
N PHE A 67 -1.54 -4.51 0.84
CA PHE A 67 -2.77 -3.77 0.56
C PHE A 67 -3.77 -4.62 -0.21
N LEU A 68 -4.93 -4.86 0.41
CA LEU A 68 -6.04 -5.53 -0.26
C LEU A 68 -7.20 -4.57 -0.49
N ASP A 69 -7.80 -4.70 -1.66
CA ASP A 69 -9.01 -4.00 -2.07
C ASP A 69 -10.13 -5.03 -2.35
N PRO A 70 -11.37 -4.58 -2.63
CA PRO A 70 -12.49 -5.47 -2.96
C PRO A 70 -12.26 -6.44 -4.13
N ILE A 71 -11.34 -6.14 -5.04
CA ILE A 71 -11.01 -7.01 -6.18
C ILE A 71 -9.96 -8.04 -5.77
N LYS A 72 -8.88 -7.60 -5.12
CA LYS A 72 -7.76 -8.46 -4.68
C LYS A 72 -8.23 -9.50 -3.67
N ILE A 73 -9.11 -9.10 -2.73
CA ILE A 73 -9.64 -10.01 -1.71
C ILE A 73 -10.29 -11.26 -2.34
N MET A 74 -10.96 -11.13 -3.49
CA MET A 74 -11.60 -12.27 -4.17
C MET A 74 -10.62 -13.36 -4.62
N SER A 75 -9.35 -13.01 -4.79
CA SER A 75 -8.28 -13.95 -5.12
C SER A 75 -7.60 -14.56 -3.91
N VAL A 76 -7.64 -13.91 -2.73
CA VAL A 76 -6.88 -14.31 -1.53
C VAL A 76 -7.73 -14.72 -0.34
N ARG A 77 -9.04 -14.89 -0.53
CA ARG A 77 -9.92 -15.41 0.52
C ARG A 77 -9.58 -16.85 0.92
N LYS A 78 -9.99 -17.22 2.13
CA LYS A 78 -9.92 -18.59 2.64
C LYS A 78 -10.46 -19.59 1.61
N GLY A 79 -9.71 -20.65 1.35
CA GLY A 79 -9.99 -21.67 0.33
C GLY A 79 -9.49 -21.36 -1.08
N LYS A 80 -8.85 -20.20 -1.32
CA LYS A 80 -8.17 -19.89 -2.59
C LYS A 80 -6.67 -20.15 -2.49
N LYS A 81 -6.04 -20.51 -3.62
CA LYS A 81 -4.59 -20.79 -3.71
C LYS A 81 -3.71 -19.64 -3.18
N LEU A 82 -4.14 -18.41 -3.36
CA LEU A 82 -3.39 -17.22 -2.95
C LEU A 82 -3.68 -16.78 -1.50
N HIS A 83 -4.50 -17.52 -0.73
CA HIS A 83 -4.76 -17.19 0.68
C HIS A 83 -3.49 -17.20 1.54
N ARG A 84 -2.54 -18.10 1.22
CA ARG A 84 -1.22 -18.17 1.87
C ARG A 84 -0.46 -16.84 1.92
N ILE A 85 -0.68 -15.93 0.96
CA ILE A 85 -0.06 -14.59 0.96
C ILE A 85 -0.56 -13.78 2.16
N THR A 86 -1.84 -13.92 2.51
CA THR A 86 -2.44 -13.23 3.67
C THR A 86 -1.97 -13.82 5.00
N GLU A 87 -1.68 -15.13 5.04
CA GLU A 87 -1.16 -15.78 6.25
C GLU A 87 0.30 -15.38 6.54
N LYS A 88 1.07 -15.10 5.50
CA LYS A 88 2.48 -14.69 5.59
C LYS A 88 2.70 -13.19 5.74
N ALA A 89 1.70 -12.37 5.40
CA ALA A 89 1.82 -10.91 5.52
C ALA A 89 1.91 -10.49 7.00
N THR A 90 2.84 -9.59 7.31
CA THR A 90 2.99 -9.03 8.66
C THR A 90 1.81 -8.13 9.01
N MET A 91 1.33 -7.37 8.02
CA MET A 91 0.22 -6.44 8.17
C MET A 91 -0.63 -6.44 6.91
N ILE A 92 -1.96 -6.38 7.06
CA ILE A 92 -2.90 -6.30 5.95
C ILE A 92 -3.74 -5.04 6.08
N LEU A 93 -3.57 -4.13 5.13
CA LEU A 93 -4.20 -2.83 5.11
C LEU A 93 -5.39 -2.81 4.14
N ALA A 94 -6.50 -2.22 4.60
CA ALA A 94 -7.72 -2.11 3.82
C ALA A 94 -7.65 -0.93 2.85
N GLU A 95 -7.60 -1.21 1.55
CA GLU A 95 -7.63 -0.21 0.48
C GLU A 95 -9.05 -0.05 -0.10
N GLY A 96 -9.53 1.18 -0.13
CA GLY A 96 -10.71 1.56 -0.91
C GLY A 96 -12.06 1.43 -0.18
N ALA A 97 -13.07 2.14 -0.73
CA ALA A 97 -14.36 2.32 -0.07
C ALA A 97 -15.20 1.03 0.07
N GLY A 98 -14.98 0.04 -0.81
CA GLY A 98 -15.76 -1.19 -0.78
C GLY A 98 -15.51 -2.03 0.48
N LEU A 99 -14.31 -1.96 1.06
CA LEU A 99 -14.01 -2.65 2.32
C LEU A 99 -14.67 -1.98 3.52
N GLN A 100 -14.71 -0.63 3.55
CA GLN A 100 -15.47 0.11 4.56
C GLN A 100 -16.96 -0.27 4.51
N TRP A 101 -17.55 -0.27 3.31
CA TRP A 101 -18.93 -0.69 3.11
C TRP A 101 -19.16 -2.13 3.57
N ALA A 102 -18.23 -3.04 3.25
CA ALA A 102 -18.35 -4.43 3.63
C ALA A 102 -18.26 -4.64 5.14
N ALA A 103 -17.36 -3.93 5.82
CA ALA A 103 -17.26 -3.96 7.28
C ALA A 103 -18.60 -3.54 7.91
N THR A 104 -19.14 -2.40 7.51
CA THR A 104 -20.46 -1.93 7.98
C THR A 104 -21.57 -2.94 7.69
N ARG A 105 -21.63 -3.48 6.47
CA ARG A 105 -22.67 -4.45 6.08
C ARG A 105 -22.59 -5.75 6.87
N LEU A 106 -21.37 -6.15 7.26
CA LEU A 106 -21.08 -7.33 8.08
C LEU A 106 -21.08 -7.03 9.59
N ARG A 107 -21.53 -5.83 10.02
CA ARG A 107 -21.53 -5.38 11.42
C ARG A 107 -20.16 -5.50 12.09
N LYS A 108 -19.11 -5.15 11.36
CA LYS A 108 -17.74 -5.08 11.84
C LYS A 108 -17.24 -3.64 11.80
N VAL A 109 -16.24 -3.37 12.62
CA VAL A 109 -15.55 -2.08 12.63
C VAL A 109 -14.34 -2.17 11.70
N LEU A 110 -14.21 -1.17 10.83
CA LEU A 110 -12.99 -0.83 10.11
C LEU A 110 -12.73 0.65 10.39
N LYS A 111 -11.67 0.96 11.15
CA LYS A 111 -11.36 2.33 11.59
C LYS A 111 -11.19 3.25 10.40
N GLU A 112 -10.35 2.84 9.45
CA GLU A 112 -10.04 3.65 8.28
C GLU A 112 -9.72 2.79 7.04
N ARG A 113 -9.98 3.37 5.87
CA ARG A 113 -9.42 2.89 4.60
C ARG A 113 -8.07 3.56 4.36
N ILE A 114 -7.02 2.76 4.29
CA ILE A 114 -5.66 3.28 4.17
C ILE A 114 -5.36 3.59 2.71
N SER A 115 -4.79 4.76 2.45
CA SER A 115 -4.41 5.16 1.09
C SER A 115 -2.95 4.79 0.83
N PRO A 116 -2.64 3.90 -0.13
CA PRO A 116 -1.25 3.51 -0.40
C PRO A 116 -0.35 4.70 -0.75
N ILE A 117 -0.87 5.68 -1.49
CA ILE A 117 -0.11 6.89 -1.83
C ILE A 117 0.08 7.81 -0.63
N ALA A 118 -0.91 7.99 0.24
CA ALA A 118 -0.73 8.80 1.44
C ALA A 118 0.28 8.13 2.37
N LEU A 119 0.14 6.82 2.60
CA LEU A 119 1.07 6.05 3.43
C LEU A 119 2.49 6.11 2.89
N MET A 120 2.66 5.99 1.58
CA MET A 120 3.96 6.15 0.93
C MET A 120 4.57 7.53 1.23
N MET A 121 3.80 8.62 1.16
CA MET A 121 4.32 9.96 1.44
C MET A 121 4.67 10.17 2.92
N ASP A 122 3.83 9.69 3.83
CA ASP A 122 4.08 9.77 5.28
C ASP A 122 5.35 8.99 5.66
N LEU A 123 5.56 7.83 5.05
CA LEU A 123 6.75 7.01 5.22
C LEU A 123 7.99 7.62 4.56
N VAL A 124 7.88 8.26 3.39
CA VAL A 124 9.00 8.99 2.77
C VAL A 124 9.49 10.10 3.71
N ARG A 125 8.56 10.88 4.27
CA ARG A 125 8.89 11.90 5.28
C ARG A 125 9.56 11.28 6.50
N LEU A 126 8.99 10.19 7.03
CA LEU A 126 9.57 9.48 8.17
C LEU A 126 11.00 8.99 7.87
N CYS A 127 11.24 8.45 6.68
CA CYS A 127 12.56 7.99 6.26
C CYS A 127 13.58 9.12 6.13
N GLU A 128 13.17 10.30 5.63
CA GLU A 128 14.03 11.49 5.63
C GLU A 128 14.44 11.87 7.06
N LEU A 129 13.46 11.99 7.97
CA LEU A 129 13.70 12.38 9.37
C LEU A 129 14.58 11.38 10.14
N ARG A 130 14.44 10.09 9.84
CA ARG A 130 15.19 9.01 10.51
C ARG A 130 16.42 8.54 9.75
N ASN A 131 16.74 9.18 8.62
CA ASN A 131 17.84 8.80 7.74
C ASN A 131 17.74 7.33 7.26
N TYR A 132 16.52 6.80 7.14
CA TYR A 132 16.26 5.45 6.64
C TYR A 132 16.31 5.39 5.12
N SER A 133 16.82 4.29 4.61
CA SER A 133 16.99 4.05 3.18
C SER A 133 15.72 3.50 2.53
N ILE A 134 15.40 4.04 1.36
CA ILE A 134 14.28 3.63 0.51
C ILE A 134 14.80 2.99 -0.77
N PHE A 135 14.20 1.88 -1.16
CA PHE A 135 14.34 1.28 -2.48
C PHE A 135 13.00 1.28 -3.20
N MET A 136 13.00 1.58 -4.50
CA MET A 136 11.79 1.56 -5.32
C MET A 136 11.90 0.52 -6.43
N LEU A 137 10.87 -0.30 -6.60
CA LEU A 137 10.81 -1.25 -7.71
C LEU A 137 9.41 -1.30 -8.30
N GLY A 138 9.29 -1.03 -9.60
CA GLY A 138 8.02 -1.13 -10.31
C GLY A 138 7.79 -0.02 -11.32
N GLY A 139 6.62 -0.05 -11.95
CA GLY A 139 6.28 0.89 -13.03
C GLY A 139 7.20 0.78 -14.24
N LYS A 140 7.10 1.77 -15.13
CA LYS A 140 7.98 1.93 -16.29
C LYS A 140 9.22 2.74 -15.90
N GLU A 141 10.29 2.62 -16.66
CA GLU A 141 11.54 3.37 -16.45
C GLU A 141 11.28 4.89 -16.40
N ASP A 142 10.47 5.42 -17.31
CA ASP A 142 10.09 6.85 -17.32
C ASP A 142 9.32 7.30 -16.07
N ILE A 143 8.58 6.37 -15.45
CA ILE A 143 7.76 6.65 -14.26
C ILE A 143 8.65 6.69 -13.03
N ILE A 144 9.49 5.66 -12.83
CA ILE A 144 10.28 5.53 -11.60
C ILE A 144 11.35 6.63 -11.50
N GLU A 145 11.94 7.04 -12.62
CA GLU A 145 12.85 8.19 -12.67
C GLU A 145 12.13 9.49 -12.29
N LYS A 146 10.93 9.74 -12.85
CA LYS A 146 10.13 10.92 -12.48
C LYS A 146 9.75 10.95 -11.01
N VAL A 147 9.40 9.79 -10.44
CA VAL A 147 9.11 9.69 -9.00
C VAL A 147 10.36 10.00 -8.20
N TYR A 148 11.52 9.43 -8.55
CA TYR A 148 12.79 9.73 -7.89
C TYR A 148 13.07 11.24 -7.89
N PHE A 149 13.06 11.90 -9.05
CA PHE A 149 13.30 13.35 -9.11
C PHE A 149 12.27 14.16 -8.32
N THR A 150 11.01 13.72 -8.31
CA THR A 150 9.96 14.39 -7.54
C THR A 150 10.21 14.25 -6.05
N LEU A 151 10.52 13.06 -5.56
CA LEU A 151 10.80 12.82 -4.14
C LEU A 151 12.07 13.55 -3.70
N SER A 152 13.17 13.43 -4.44
CA SER A 152 14.44 14.12 -4.12
C SER A 152 14.31 15.64 -4.11
N ARG A 153 13.37 16.20 -4.88
CA ARG A 153 13.08 17.64 -4.87
C ARG A 153 12.28 18.08 -3.64
N HIS A 154 11.30 17.28 -3.20
CA HIS A 154 10.40 17.65 -2.10
C HIS A 154 10.93 17.21 -0.73
N PHE A 155 11.81 16.20 -0.70
CA PHE A 155 12.45 15.62 0.48
C PHE A 155 13.96 15.52 0.22
N PRO A 156 14.70 16.64 0.24
CA PRO A 156 16.11 16.68 -0.16
C PRO A 156 17.03 15.81 0.71
N GLY A 157 16.64 15.47 1.93
CA GLY A 157 17.36 14.55 2.82
C GLY A 157 17.00 13.08 2.63
N VAL A 158 16.01 12.74 1.78
CA VAL A 158 15.57 11.34 1.62
C VAL A 158 16.66 10.49 0.98
N ARG A 159 16.93 9.33 1.58
CA ARG A 159 17.93 8.37 1.09
C ARG A 159 17.32 7.31 0.18
N ILE A 160 17.17 7.61 -1.10
CA ILE A 160 16.79 6.60 -2.09
C ILE A 160 18.05 5.87 -2.57
N VAL A 161 18.24 4.63 -2.09
CA VAL A 161 19.46 3.83 -2.32
C VAL A 161 19.39 2.95 -3.57
N GLY A 162 18.22 2.80 -4.17
CA GLY A 162 18.06 2.08 -5.42
C GLY A 162 16.68 2.26 -6.03
N ARG A 163 16.61 2.15 -7.37
CA ARG A 163 15.36 2.21 -8.11
C ARG A 163 15.46 1.38 -9.39
N HIS A 164 14.43 0.58 -9.68
CA HIS A 164 14.35 -0.21 -10.91
C HIS A 164 12.92 -0.30 -11.46
N ALA A 165 12.76 -0.29 -12.78
CA ALA A 165 11.46 -0.55 -13.40
C ALA A 165 10.98 -1.99 -13.14
N GLY A 166 9.65 -2.22 -13.21
CA GLY A 166 9.01 -3.47 -12.80
C GLY A 166 9.00 -4.61 -13.83
N TYR A 167 9.52 -4.40 -15.04
CA TYR A 167 9.61 -5.48 -16.02
C TYR A 167 10.78 -6.40 -15.65
N MET A 168 10.50 -7.64 -15.27
CA MET A 168 11.52 -8.61 -14.83
C MET A 168 11.73 -9.67 -15.89
N ASN A 169 12.89 -9.62 -16.56
CA ASN A 169 13.48 -10.81 -17.18
C ASN A 169 14.49 -11.44 -16.19
N PRO A 170 14.93 -12.70 -16.39
CA PRO A 170 15.79 -13.38 -15.44
C PRO A 170 17.07 -12.61 -15.07
N GLN A 171 17.69 -11.93 -16.04
CA GLN A 171 18.89 -11.14 -15.84
C GLN A 171 18.62 -9.89 -14.99
N ARG A 172 17.55 -9.15 -15.29
CA ARG A 172 17.15 -7.96 -14.54
C ARG A 172 16.68 -8.32 -13.13
N GLU A 173 15.97 -9.44 -12.99
CA GLU A 173 15.58 -9.94 -11.68
C GLU A 173 16.81 -10.22 -10.81
N LEU A 174 17.85 -10.87 -11.34
CA LEU A 174 19.11 -11.09 -10.62
C LEU A 174 19.78 -9.76 -10.24
N MET A 175 19.86 -8.80 -11.16
CA MET A 175 20.43 -7.47 -10.87
C MET A 175 19.66 -6.74 -9.77
N VAL A 176 18.33 -6.81 -9.77
CA VAL A 176 17.50 -6.18 -8.75
C VAL A 176 17.70 -6.84 -7.39
N LYS A 177 17.74 -8.18 -7.33
CA LYS A 177 18.02 -8.93 -6.10
C LYS A 177 19.37 -8.56 -5.50
N GLU A 178 20.39 -8.49 -6.34
CA GLU A 178 21.74 -8.08 -5.93
C GLU A 178 21.79 -6.63 -5.46
N SER A 179 21.07 -5.73 -6.14
CA SER A 179 20.95 -4.32 -5.75
C SER A 179 20.30 -4.17 -4.38
N ILE A 180 19.18 -4.88 -4.14
CA ILE A 180 18.50 -4.90 -2.82
C ILE A 180 19.45 -5.45 -1.75
N ARG A 181 20.11 -6.58 -2.01
CA ARG A 181 21.03 -7.22 -1.07
C ARG A 181 22.21 -6.31 -0.69
N LYS A 182 22.83 -5.64 -1.67
CA LYS A 182 23.97 -4.74 -1.45
C LYS A 182 23.59 -3.44 -0.75
N THR A 183 22.41 -2.90 -1.06
CA THR A 183 21.96 -1.63 -0.49
C THR A 183 21.28 -1.79 0.87
N SER A 184 20.78 -3.00 1.19
CA SER A 184 20.11 -3.34 2.45
C SER A 184 19.12 -2.25 2.89
N PRO A 185 18.10 -1.95 2.06
CA PRO A 185 17.19 -0.83 2.33
C PRO A 185 16.35 -1.09 3.59
N ASN A 186 15.94 -0.04 4.29
CA ASN A 186 14.98 -0.18 5.39
C ASN A 186 13.54 -0.35 4.88
N LEU A 187 13.22 0.32 3.76
CA LEU A 187 11.89 0.33 3.17
C LEU A 187 11.95 0.07 1.67
N ILE A 188 11.14 -0.85 1.17
CA ILE A 188 11.01 -1.18 -0.26
C ILE A 188 9.58 -0.90 -0.71
N PHE A 189 9.42 0.04 -1.65
CA PHE A 189 8.15 0.27 -2.34
C PHE A 189 8.08 -0.55 -3.63
N LEU A 190 7.07 -1.43 -3.70
CA LEU A 190 6.78 -2.25 -4.87
C LEU A 190 5.56 -1.75 -5.63
N ALA A 191 5.72 -1.54 -6.93
CA ALA A 191 4.69 -1.01 -7.82
C ALA A 191 4.52 -1.90 -9.06
N MET A 192 4.30 -3.18 -8.80
CA MET A 192 3.95 -4.20 -9.79
C MET A 192 2.46 -4.57 -9.67
N ASP A 193 1.94 -5.30 -10.64
CA ASP A 193 0.54 -5.72 -10.64
C ASP A 193 0.29 -6.92 -9.71
N PHE A 194 -0.86 -6.90 -9.03
CA PHE A 194 -1.37 -8.06 -8.30
C PHE A 194 -1.94 -9.10 -9.28
N PRO A 195 -1.71 -10.42 -9.11
CA PRO A 195 -1.06 -11.08 -7.98
C PRO A 195 0.46 -11.30 -8.13
N GLU A 196 1.02 -11.04 -9.31
CA GLU A 196 2.42 -11.37 -9.62
C GLU A 196 3.41 -10.71 -8.66
N GLN A 197 3.13 -9.49 -8.21
CA GLN A 197 3.92 -8.82 -7.18
C GLN A 197 4.04 -9.66 -5.90
N GLU A 198 2.91 -10.15 -5.39
CA GLU A 198 2.87 -10.85 -4.10
C GLU A 198 3.49 -12.25 -4.20
N ILE A 199 3.29 -12.90 -5.35
CA ILE A 199 3.94 -14.17 -5.68
C ILE A 199 5.46 -13.96 -5.78
N TRP A 200 5.90 -12.86 -6.41
CA TRP A 200 7.31 -12.53 -6.53
C TRP A 200 7.96 -12.25 -5.17
N ILE A 201 7.29 -11.52 -4.27
CA ILE A 201 7.77 -11.32 -2.90
C ILE A 201 7.93 -12.66 -2.19
N GLU A 202 6.91 -13.52 -2.24
CA GLU A 202 6.92 -14.81 -1.56
C GLU A 202 8.03 -15.74 -2.07
N ASN A 203 8.33 -15.69 -3.37
CA ASN A 203 9.39 -16.49 -3.97
C ASN A 203 10.80 -15.96 -3.70
N ASN A 204 10.92 -14.73 -3.16
CA ASN A 204 12.21 -14.02 -3.04
C ASN A 204 12.48 -13.47 -1.64
N THR A 205 11.84 -14.05 -0.62
CA THR A 205 11.94 -13.61 0.78
C THR A 205 13.37 -13.50 1.30
N ALA A 206 14.26 -14.41 0.88
CA ALA A 206 15.66 -14.44 1.27
C ALA A 206 16.47 -13.18 0.87
N PHE A 207 16.00 -12.40 -0.10
CA PHE A 207 16.74 -11.24 -0.62
C PHE A 207 16.42 -9.94 0.12
N PHE A 208 15.39 -9.91 0.97
CA PHE A 208 14.92 -8.68 1.58
C PHE A 208 15.58 -8.35 2.93
N GLY A 209 16.30 -9.29 3.54
CA GLY A 209 16.97 -9.08 4.82
C GLY A 209 16.00 -8.60 5.90
N HIS A 210 16.17 -7.37 6.37
CA HIS A 210 15.34 -6.73 7.40
C HIS A 210 14.36 -5.68 6.84
N SER A 211 14.19 -5.63 5.51
CA SER A 211 13.40 -4.57 4.87
C SER A 211 11.92 -4.70 5.22
N VAL A 212 11.24 -3.56 5.41
CA VAL A 212 9.78 -3.50 5.28
C VAL A 212 9.44 -3.35 3.80
N ILE A 213 8.52 -4.17 3.31
CA ILE A 213 8.12 -4.22 1.90
C ILE A 213 6.66 -3.84 1.79
N ILE A 214 6.36 -2.87 0.94
CA ILE A 214 5.00 -2.36 0.77
C ILE A 214 4.64 -2.33 -0.71
N GLY A 215 3.57 -3.04 -1.06
CA GLY A 215 2.94 -2.97 -2.36
C GLY A 215 2.15 -1.67 -2.54
N VAL A 216 2.72 -0.66 -3.20
CA VAL A 216 2.08 0.64 -3.47
C VAL A 216 1.38 0.71 -4.82
N GLY A 217 1.54 -0.31 -5.68
CA GLY A 217 0.82 -0.45 -6.96
C GLY A 217 0.91 0.81 -7.83
N GLY A 218 -0.22 1.25 -8.37
CA GLY A 218 -0.29 2.45 -9.24
C GLY A 218 -0.01 3.80 -8.56
N SER A 219 0.50 3.82 -7.32
CA SER A 219 0.89 5.07 -6.65
C SER A 219 2.03 5.77 -7.38
N LEU A 220 2.99 5.03 -7.95
CA LEU A 220 4.09 5.62 -8.74
C LEU A 220 3.57 6.32 -10.02
N ASP A 221 2.57 5.75 -10.70
CA ASP A 221 1.94 6.41 -11.85
C ASP A 221 1.28 7.75 -11.49
N ILE A 222 0.74 7.85 -10.27
CA ILE A 222 0.11 9.08 -9.78
C ILE A 222 1.19 10.09 -9.38
N LEU A 223 2.22 9.66 -8.66
CA LEU A 223 3.33 10.53 -8.22
C LEU A 223 4.16 11.05 -9.40
N SER A 224 4.34 10.27 -10.46
CA SER A 224 4.99 10.73 -11.70
C SER A 224 4.16 11.75 -12.50
N GLY A 225 2.92 12.04 -12.09
CA GLY A 225 1.99 12.91 -12.80
C GLY A 225 1.37 12.29 -14.06
N LYS A 226 1.72 11.04 -14.41
CA LYS A 226 1.22 10.34 -15.60
C LYS A 226 -0.27 10.02 -15.50
N VAL A 227 -0.74 9.67 -14.31
CA VAL A 227 -2.15 9.41 -14.03
C VAL A 227 -2.73 10.54 -13.18
N ARG A 228 -3.74 11.21 -13.73
CA ARG A 228 -4.49 12.22 -12.97
C ARG A 228 -5.25 11.57 -11.81
N LYS A 229 -5.16 12.19 -10.63
CA LYS A 229 -5.97 11.81 -9.46
C LYS A 229 -7.47 11.94 -9.80
N ALA A 230 -8.28 11.07 -9.21
CA ALA A 230 -9.73 11.19 -9.33
C ALA A 230 -10.19 12.54 -8.72
N PRO A 231 -11.15 13.25 -9.35
CA PRO A 231 -11.72 14.47 -8.79
C PRO A 231 -12.28 14.25 -7.37
N ASN A 232 -12.29 15.31 -6.55
CA ASN A 232 -12.71 15.24 -5.14
C ASN A 232 -14.12 14.63 -4.98
N PHE A 233 -15.06 14.97 -5.87
CA PHE A 233 -16.41 14.40 -5.88
C PHE A 233 -16.40 12.86 -5.86
N PHE A 234 -15.61 12.23 -6.75
CA PHE A 234 -15.53 10.77 -6.82
C PHE A 234 -14.80 10.19 -5.60
N LYS A 235 -13.77 10.86 -5.07
CA LYS A 235 -13.03 10.40 -3.89
C LYS A 235 -13.91 10.38 -2.63
N LEU A 236 -14.66 11.46 -2.40
CA LEU A 236 -15.54 11.63 -1.24
C LEU A 236 -16.68 10.61 -1.26
N LYS A 237 -17.24 10.32 -2.44
CA LYS A 237 -18.29 9.30 -2.61
C LYS A 237 -17.77 7.85 -2.70
N GLY A 238 -16.46 7.63 -2.60
CA GLY A 238 -15.88 6.29 -2.77
C GLY A 238 -15.95 5.72 -4.20
N LEU A 239 -16.25 6.56 -5.20
CA LEU A 239 -16.45 6.22 -6.61
C LEU A 239 -15.17 6.32 -7.46
N ILE A 240 -13.99 6.19 -6.83
CA ILE A 240 -12.70 6.21 -7.54
C ILE A 240 -12.64 5.08 -8.58
N TRP A 241 -13.22 3.91 -8.26
CA TRP A 241 -13.30 2.78 -9.18
C TRP A 241 -14.07 3.16 -10.46
N PHE A 242 -15.17 3.91 -10.33
CA PHE A 242 -15.99 4.34 -11.45
C PHE A 242 -15.25 5.36 -12.32
N TRP A 243 -14.58 6.34 -11.69
CA TRP A 243 -13.69 7.26 -12.40
C TRP A 243 -12.59 6.53 -13.20
N ARG A 244 -12.02 5.47 -12.62
CA ARG A 244 -10.99 4.65 -13.29
C ARG A 244 -11.54 3.86 -14.49
N ILE A 245 -12.80 3.45 -14.46
CA ILE A 245 -13.47 2.80 -15.61
C ILE A 245 -13.73 3.84 -16.70
N LEU A 246 -14.30 5.00 -16.35
CA LEU A 246 -14.51 6.09 -17.31
C LEU A 246 -13.22 6.52 -18.00
N SER A 247 -12.11 6.56 -17.25
CA SER A 247 -10.80 6.91 -17.79
C SER A 247 -10.15 5.80 -18.63
N LYS A 248 -10.50 4.52 -18.36
CA LYS A 248 -9.87 3.33 -18.95
C LYS A 248 -10.91 2.21 -19.11
N PRO A 249 -11.74 2.24 -20.17
CA PRO A 249 -12.92 1.37 -20.29
C PRO A 249 -12.60 -0.12 -20.35
N TRP A 250 -11.42 -0.53 -20.82
CA TRP A 250 -10.97 -1.93 -20.79
C TRP A 250 -10.85 -2.51 -19.36
N ARG A 251 -10.86 -1.67 -18.32
CA ARG A 251 -10.93 -2.10 -16.92
C ARG A 251 -12.31 -2.65 -16.52
N LEU A 252 -13.29 -2.67 -17.43
CA LEU A 252 -14.62 -3.23 -17.17
C LEU A 252 -14.57 -4.67 -16.68
N PHE A 253 -13.62 -5.50 -17.10
CA PHE A 253 -13.48 -6.86 -16.54
C PHE A 253 -13.24 -6.89 -15.02
N ARG A 254 -12.60 -5.85 -14.47
CA ARG A 254 -12.40 -5.70 -13.02
C ARG A 254 -13.71 -5.38 -12.29
N PHE A 255 -14.70 -4.82 -13.00
CA PHE A 255 -16.04 -4.55 -12.46
C PHE A 255 -16.74 -5.84 -12.04
N PHE A 256 -16.65 -6.92 -12.81
CA PHE A 256 -17.31 -8.19 -12.46
C PHE A 256 -16.78 -8.79 -11.16
N ARG A 257 -15.47 -8.73 -10.91
CA ARG A 257 -14.88 -9.16 -9.63
C ARG A 257 -15.35 -8.29 -8.47
N MET A 258 -15.45 -6.99 -8.70
CA MET A 258 -15.99 -6.05 -7.71
C MET A 258 -17.48 -6.35 -7.41
N LEU A 259 -18.29 -6.65 -8.43
CA LEU A 259 -19.68 -7.05 -8.26
C LEU A 259 -19.78 -8.37 -7.48
N GLN A 260 -18.96 -9.35 -7.82
CA GLN A 260 -18.86 -10.62 -7.09
C GLN A 260 -18.51 -10.41 -5.60
N PHE A 261 -17.65 -9.44 -5.29
CA PHE A 261 -17.36 -9.07 -3.92
C PHE A 261 -18.61 -8.53 -3.21
N PHE A 262 -19.29 -7.55 -3.81
CA PHE A 262 -20.47 -6.92 -3.21
C PHE A 262 -21.61 -7.92 -3.01
N THR A 263 -21.89 -8.78 -4.00
CA THR A 263 -22.93 -9.81 -3.90
C THR A 263 -22.61 -10.79 -2.78
N LEU A 264 -21.37 -11.25 -2.68
CA LEU A 264 -21.01 -12.21 -1.66
C LEU A 264 -21.07 -11.62 -0.25
N VAL A 265 -20.59 -10.39 -0.06
CA VAL A 265 -20.75 -9.68 1.22
C VAL A 265 -22.22 -9.54 1.58
N PHE A 266 -23.06 -9.17 0.60
CA PHE A 266 -24.50 -9.06 0.80
C PHE A 266 -25.10 -10.40 1.27
N PHE A 267 -24.83 -11.51 0.59
CA PHE A 267 -25.32 -12.83 1.02
C PHE A 267 -24.76 -13.22 2.40
N LYS A 268 -23.47 -13.06 2.65
CA LYS A 268 -22.86 -13.39 3.96
C LYS A 268 -23.50 -12.59 5.10
N SER A 269 -23.85 -11.34 4.84
CA SER A 269 -24.50 -10.48 5.83
C SER A 269 -25.95 -10.87 6.16
N LEU A 270 -26.62 -11.67 5.32
CA LEU A 270 -27.95 -12.23 5.62
C LEU A 270 -27.86 -13.36 6.65
N PHE A 271 -26.77 -14.14 6.62
CA PHE A 271 -26.53 -15.27 7.53
C PHE A 271 -25.86 -14.84 8.85
N GLN A 272 -25.45 -13.59 8.97
CA GLN A 272 -24.85 -13.05 10.18
C GLN A 272 -25.97 -12.73 11.17
N LYS A 273 -26.22 -13.66 12.11
CA LYS A 273 -27.26 -13.52 13.15
C LYS A 273 -27.23 -12.11 13.75
N LYS A 274 -28.40 -11.51 13.92
CA LYS A 274 -28.59 -10.32 14.77
C LYS A 274 -28.23 -10.77 16.19
N SER A 275 -27.03 -10.39 16.64
CA SER A 275 -26.73 -10.34 18.07
C SER A 275 -27.34 -9.06 18.63
#